data_AF-A0A950TTF5-F1
#
_entry.id   AF-A0A950TTF5-F1
#
_cell.length_a   1.000
_cell.length_b   1.000
_cell.length_c   1.000
_cell.angle_alpha   90.00
_cell.angle_beta   90.00
_cell.angle_gamma   90.00
#
_symmetry.space_group_name_H-M   'P 1'
#
loop_
_entity.id
_entity.type
_entity.pdbx_description
1 polymer ?
#
loop_
_entity_poly.entity_id
_entity_poly.type
_entity_poly.pdbx_seq_one_letter_code
_entity_poly.pdbx_strand_id
1 'polypeptide(L)' 'DKQFVREYLETLDWDKTPPAPPLPEDVCLATSQRYLEAYRLLTGREL' A
#
# COMPACT_ATOMS: atom_id res chain seq x y z
N ASP A 1 6.86 -1.85 -5.86
CA ASP A 1 6.09 -3.08 -6.13
C ASP A 1 4.88 -3.07 -5.20
N LYS A 2 3.69 -3.46 -5.69
CA LYS A 2 2.40 -3.25 -4.99
C LYS A 2 1.99 -4.48 -4.16
N GLN A 3 2.96 -5.21 -3.60
CA GLN A 3 2.68 -6.45 -2.87
C GLN A 3 1.73 -6.26 -1.69
N PHE A 4 1.82 -5.17 -0.93
CA PHE A 4 0.90 -4.90 0.19
C PHE A 4 -0.57 -4.79 -0.22
N VAL A 5 -0.84 -4.16 -1.36
CA VAL A 5 -2.20 -4.07 -1.90
C VAL A 5 -2.66 -5.45 -2.36
N ARG A 6 -1.77 -6.25 -2.96
CA ARG A 6 -2.10 -7.59 -3.41
C ARG A 6 -2.41 -8.52 -2.25
N GLU A 7 -1.56 -8.57 -1.23
CA GLU A 7 -1.76 -9.35 -0.01
C GLU A 7 -3.06 -8.95 0.69
N TYR A 8 -3.35 -7.64 0.79
CA TYR A 8 -4.60 -7.18 1.37
C TYR A 8 -5.83 -7.61 0.55
N LEU A 9 -5.77 -7.48 -0.77
CA LEU A 9 -6.86 -7.92 -1.65
C LEU A 9 -7.04 -9.45 -1.65
N GLU A 10 -5.99 -10.23 -1.39
CA GLU A 10 -6.11 -11.69 -1.21
C GLU A 10 -6.70 -12.09 0.15
N THR A 11 -6.65 -11.21 1.17
CA THR A 11 -7.39 -11.43 2.44
C THR A 11 -8.87 -11.10 2.33
N LEU A 12 -9.29 -10.39 1.28
CA LEU A 12 -10.68 -10.10 0.98
C LEU A 12 -11.25 -11.19 0.07
N ASP A 13 -12.48 -11.62 0.33
CA ASP A 13 -13.27 -12.44 -0.60
C ASP A 13 -13.82 -11.55 -1.72
N TRP A 14 -12.92 -10.82 -2.40
CA TRP A 14 -13.22 -9.87 -3.46
C TRP A 14 -12.80 -10.47 -4.80
N ASP A 15 -13.75 -10.69 -5.70
CA ASP A 15 -13.52 -11.28 -7.02
C ASP A 15 -12.81 -10.33 -8.02
N LYS A 16 -12.25 -9.22 -7.54
CA LYS A 16 -11.59 -8.16 -8.31
C LYS A 16 -12.55 -7.37 -9.22
N THR A 17 -13.86 -7.38 -8.93
CA THR A 17 -14.84 -6.50 -9.61
C THR A 17 -14.85 -5.07 -9.04
N PRO A 18 -14.81 -4.03 -9.89
CA PRO A 18 -14.96 -2.66 -9.43
C PRO A 18 -16.38 -2.40 -8.88
N PRO A 19 -16.54 -1.56 -7.84
CA PRO A 19 -15.52 -0.78 -7.14
C PRO A 19 -14.72 -1.60 -6.12
N ALA A 20 -13.43 -1.31 -6.01
CA ALA A 20 -12.58 -1.95 -5.01
C ALA A 20 -13.06 -1.61 -3.59
N PRO A 21 -13.04 -2.58 -2.65
CA PRO A 21 -13.35 -2.31 -1.26
C PRO A 21 -12.37 -1.27 -0.69
N PRO A 22 -12.83 -0.41 0.24
CA PRO A 22 -11.98 0.58 0.86
C PRO A 22 -10.80 -0.11 1.56
N LEU A 23 -9.58 0.33 1.22
CA LEU A 23 -8.36 -0.13 1.89
C LEU A 23 -8.34 0.39 3.33
N PRO A 24 -7.98 -0.42 4.33
CA PRO A 24 -7.82 0.01 5.71
C PRO A 24 -6.75 1.08 5.76
N GLU A 25 -6.99 2.09 6.59
CA GLU A 25 -6.04 3.18 6.82
C GLU A 25 -4.66 2.63 7.19
N ASP A 26 -4.61 1.55 7.96
CA ASP A 26 -3.41 0.85 8.40
C ASP A 26 -2.54 0.36 7.22
N VAL A 27 -3.18 -0.19 6.17
CA VAL A 27 -2.51 -0.69 4.96
C VAL A 27 -2.02 0.49 4.12
N CYS A 28 -2.83 1.54 4.01
CA CYS A 28 -2.45 2.78 3.34
C CYS A 28 -1.25 3.45 4.03
N LEU A 29 -1.25 3.52 5.36
CA LEU A 29 -0.18 4.09 6.18
C LEU A 29 1.09 3.26 6.09
N ALA A 30 1.02 1.94 6.25
CA ALA A 30 2.17 1.05 6.14
C ALA A 30 2.80 1.11 4.74
N THR A 31 1.98 1.13 3.70
CA THR A 31 2.46 1.28 2.31
C THR A 31 3.13 2.63 2.11
N SER A 32 2.49 3.71 2.58
CA SER A 32 3.02 5.08 2.45
C SER A 32 4.34 5.26 3.20
N GLN A 33 4.45 4.72 4.41
CA GLN A 33 5.69 4.75 5.20
C GLN A 33 6.84 4.06 4.47
N ARG A 34 6.62 2.88 3.89
CA ARG A 34 7.67 2.20 3.12
C ARG A 34 8.10 3.00 1.88
N TYR A 35 7.17 3.68 1.22
CA TYR A 35 7.48 4.56 0.10
C TYR A 35 8.27 5.79 0.54
N LEU A 36 7.91 6.41 1.67
CA LEU A 36 8.64 7.54 2.24
C LEU A 36 10.05 7.13 2.68
N GLU A 37 10.19 5.96 3.28
CA GLU A 37 11.49 5.45 3.72
C GLU A 37 12.38 5.10 2.53
N ALA A 38 11.84 4.43 1.51
CA ALA A 38 12.54 4.20 0.25
C ALA A 38 12.93 5.53 -0.42
N TYR A 39 12.04 6.52 -0.44
CA TYR A 39 12.32 7.85 -0.97
C TYR A 39 13.46 8.53 -0.21
N ARG A 40 13.46 8.47 1.12
CA ARG A 40 14.51 9.02 1.98
C ARG A 40 15.85 8.36 1.72
N LEU A 41 15.88 7.03 1.61
CA LEU A 41 17.10 6.26 1.32
C LEU A 41 17.66 6.58 -0.07
N LEU A 42 16.80 6.77 -1.07
CA LEU A 42 17.21 7.02 -2.45
C LEU A 42 17.61 8.48 -2.70
N THR A 43 16.94 9.43 -2.07
CA THR A 43 17.11 10.86 -2.36
C THR A 43 17.88 11.62 -1.27
N GLY A 44 18.01 11.05 -0.08
CA GLY A 44 18.57 11.72 1.09
C GLY A 44 17.74 12.92 1.58
N ARG A 45 16.51 13.08 1.08
CA ARG A 45 15.60 14.19 1.40
C ARG A 45 14.34 13.67 2.09
N GLU A 46 13.82 14.45 3.03
CA GLU A 46 12.47 14.27 3.58
C GLU A 46 11.47 15.07 2.74
N LEU A 47 10.28 14.47 2.55
CA LEU A 47 9.16 15.02 1.78
C LEU A 47 8.29 15.93 2.65
#